data_AF-A0AAW7WHF9-F1
#
_entry.id   AF-A0AAW7WHF9-F1
#
_cell.length_a   1.000
_cell.length_b   1.000
_cell.length_c   1.000
_cell.angle_alpha   90.00
_cell.angle_beta   90.00
_cell.angle_gamma   90.00
#
_symmetry.space_group_name_H-M   'P 1'
#
loop_
_entity.id
_entity.type
_entity.pdbx_description
1 polymer ?
#
loop_
_entity_poly.entity_id
_entity_poly.type
_entity_poly.pdbx_seq_one_letter_code
_entity_poly.pdbx_strand_id
1 'polypeptide(L)'
;WIMIREQARFLNMLRFLGNELRIPLVCVGTAQARNALRTDDQLVRRFEAFALPPWREGEDLNGLMSTLTRTLPLRRQSQIDEKALTRMIKVTGGITSGIFSILSQLAIAAIESGEERILSRDILGGDRLQAVLGEPV
;
A
#
# COMPACT_ATOMS: atom_id res chain seq x y z
N TRP A 1 15.83 20.46 20.88
CA TRP A 1 17.03 21.10 20.31
C TRP A 1 17.87 20.17 19.41
N ILE A 2 18.20 18.93 19.83
CA ILE A 2 18.94 17.96 18.98
C ILE A 2 18.14 17.52 17.74
N MET A 3 16.87 17.15 17.91
CA MET A 3 16.01 16.68 16.81
C MET A 3 15.81 17.73 15.68
N ILE A 4 15.77 19.02 16.04
CA ILE A 4 15.62 20.13 15.09
C ILE A 4 16.89 20.33 14.26
N ARG A 5 18.09 20.13 14.85
CA ARG A 5 19.38 20.22 14.13
C ARG A 5 19.54 19.08 13.12
N GLU A 6 19.12 17.87 13.48
CA GLU A 6 19.19 16.69 12.59
C GLU A 6 18.34 16.91 11.33
N GLN A 7 17.11 17.39 11.51
CA GLN A 7 16.16 17.67 10.43
C GLN A 7 16.69 18.77 9.50
N ALA A 8 17.23 19.86 10.05
CA ALA A 8 17.82 20.93 9.24
C ALA A 8 19.05 20.44 8.44
N ARG A 9 19.90 19.59 9.03
CA ARG A 9 21.05 19.00 8.34
C ARG A 9 20.61 18.11 7.17
N PHE A 10 19.57 17.31 7.37
CA PHE A 10 19.00 16.45 6.33
C PHE A 10 18.40 17.27 5.18
N LEU A 11 17.60 18.30 5.47
CA LEU A 11 17.01 19.17 4.44
C LEU A 11 18.08 19.93 3.64
N ASN A 12 19.16 20.39 4.30
CA ASN A 12 20.29 21.01 3.61
C ASN A 12 21.02 20.02 2.68
N MET A 13 21.15 18.75 3.07
CA MET A 13 21.71 17.72 2.21
C MET A 13 20.83 17.49 0.96
N LEU A 14 19.51 17.37 1.14
CA LEU A 14 18.57 17.26 0.00
C LEU A 14 18.67 18.46 -0.93
N ARG A 15 18.81 19.66 -0.37
CA ARG A 15 19.01 20.90 -1.14
C ARG A 15 20.31 20.85 -1.94
N PHE A 16 21.41 20.42 -1.35
CA PHE A 16 22.70 20.29 -2.05
C PHE A 16 22.63 19.29 -3.21
N LEU A 17 22.06 18.10 -2.97
CA LEU A 17 21.91 17.05 -3.98
C LEU A 17 21.03 17.51 -5.16
N GLY A 18 19.90 18.17 -4.86
CA GLY A 18 18.96 18.61 -5.88
C GLY A 18 19.36 19.90 -6.61
N ASN A 19 20.04 20.84 -5.92
CA ASN A 19 20.35 22.15 -6.48
C ASN A 19 21.74 22.17 -7.13
N GLU A 20 22.77 21.74 -6.41
CA GLU A 20 24.15 21.85 -6.90
C GLU A 20 24.56 20.67 -7.76
N LEU A 21 24.19 19.46 -7.34
CA LEU A 21 24.51 18.25 -8.10
C LEU A 21 23.45 17.92 -9.17
N ARG A 22 22.31 18.62 -9.17
CA ARG A 22 21.19 18.44 -10.12
C ARG A 22 20.69 16.99 -10.21
N ILE A 23 20.74 16.25 -9.10
CA ILE A 23 20.31 14.85 -9.07
C ILE A 23 18.76 14.82 -8.99
N PRO A 24 18.07 14.04 -9.83
CA PRO A 24 16.63 13.83 -9.70
C PRO A 24 16.34 13.03 -8.42
N LEU A 25 15.45 13.56 -7.57
CA LEU A 25 15.09 12.96 -6.29
C LEU A 25 13.63 12.51 -6.30
N VAL A 26 13.38 11.25 -5.94
CA VAL A 26 12.03 10.72 -5.70
C VAL A 26 11.92 10.35 -4.22
N CYS A 27 11.00 10.99 -3.52
CA CYS A 27 10.76 10.78 -2.10
C CYS A 27 9.46 9.99 -1.90
N VAL A 28 9.52 8.92 -1.09
CA VAL A 28 8.34 8.15 -0.68
C VAL A 28 8.28 8.17 0.84
N GLY A 29 7.10 8.42 1.40
CA GLY A 29 6.94 8.50 2.84
C GLY A 29 5.53 8.91 3.28
N THR A 30 5.39 9.18 4.57
CA THR A 30 4.11 9.53 5.19
C THR A 30 3.77 11.01 5.01
N ALA A 31 2.56 11.41 5.41
CA ALA A 31 2.18 12.82 5.50
C ALA A 31 3.12 13.64 6.40
N GLN A 32 3.75 13.03 7.41
CA GLN A 32 4.74 13.68 8.26
C GLN A 32 6.02 14.01 7.47
N ALA A 33 6.50 13.08 6.63
CA ALA A 33 7.63 13.33 5.75
C ALA A 33 7.34 14.47 4.76
N ARG A 34 6.12 14.51 4.19
CA ARG A 34 5.65 15.63 3.37
C ARG A 34 5.67 16.96 4.14
N ASN A 35 5.15 16.97 5.37
CA ASN A 35 5.11 18.18 6.20
C ASN A 35 6.52 18.65 6.59
N ALA A 36 7.45 17.71 6.83
CA ALA A 36 8.86 18.01 7.09
C ALA A 36 9.56 18.63 5.86
N LEU A 37 9.23 18.22 4.64
CA LEU A 37 9.72 18.88 3.43
C LEU A 37 9.10 20.27 3.24
N ARG A 38 7.87 20.48 3.72
CA ARG A 38 7.16 21.76 3.66
C ARG A 38 7.71 22.86 4.55
N THR A 39 8.61 22.53 5.47
CA THR A 39 9.29 23.57 6.28
C THR A 39 10.37 24.31 5.51
N ASP A 40 10.69 23.89 4.29
CA ASP A 40 11.68 24.51 3.40
C ASP A 40 11.05 24.92 2.06
N ASP A 41 10.83 26.22 1.87
CA ASP A 41 10.21 26.80 0.68
C ASP A 41 10.95 26.48 -0.63
N GLN A 42 12.26 26.23 -0.59
CA GLN A 42 13.06 25.91 -1.78
C GLN A 42 12.83 24.47 -2.22
N LEU A 43 12.65 23.54 -1.27
CA LEU A 43 12.37 22.13 -1.57
C LEU A 43 10.94 21.95 -2.05
N VAL A 44 9.95 22.61 -1.42
CA VAL A 44 8.53 22.51 -1.80
C VAL A 44 8.28 22.85 -3.27
N ARG A 45 8.99 23.83 -3.82
CA ARG A 45 8.82 24.25 -5.22
C ARG A 45 9.27 23.20 -6.24
N ARG A 46 10.05 22.20 -5.82
CA ARG A 46 10.61 21.14 -6.69
C ARG A 46 10.02 19.76 -6.44
N PHE A 47 9.51 19.52 -5.23
CA PHE A 47 8.82 18.28 -4.89
C PHE A 47 7.32 18.45 -5.08
N GLU A 48 6.82 18.04 -6.25
CA GLU A 48 5.40 17.84 -6.44
C GLU A 48 4.94 16.64 -5.60
N ALA A 49 4.04 16.89 -4.65
CA ALA A 49 3.57 15.85 -3.74
C ALA A 49 2.40 15.08 -4.38
N PHE A 50 2.66 13.85 -4.79
CA PHE A 50 1.63 12.92 -5.20
C PHE A 50 1.19 12.06 -4.02
N ALA A 51 -0.09 12.14 -3.65
CA ALA A 51 -0.66 11.30 -2.60
C ALA A 51 -1.24 10.03 -3.21
N LEU A 52 -0.86 8.87 -2.67
CA LEU A 52 -1.49 7.60 -3.01
C LEU A 52 -2.73 7.43 -2.12
N PRO A 53 -3.96 7.57 -2.65
CA PRO A 53 -5.15 7.35 -1.86
C PRO A 53 -5.30 5.86 -1.53
N PRO A 54 -6.00 5.51 -0.43
CA PRO A 54 -6.44 4.14 -0.23
C PRO A 54 -7.33 3.69 -1.40
N TRP A 55 -7.26 2.39 -1.73
CA TRP A 55 -8.09 1.77 -2.74
C TRP A 55 -9.57 1.90 -2.39
N ARG A 56 -10.39 2.10 -3.42
CA ARG A 56 -11.85 2.19 -3.33
C ARG A 56 -12.48 1.28 -4.36
N GLU A 57 -13.75 0.97 -4.16
CA GLU A 57 -14.55 0.28 -5.16
C GLU A 57 -14.52 1.05 -6.48
N GLY A 58 -14.28 0.35 -7.58
CA GLY A 58 -14.15 0.94 -8.91
C GLY A 58 -13.17 0.17 -9.81
N GLU A 59 -12.96 0.72 -11.01
CA GLU A 59 -12.15 0.09 -12.06
C GLU A 59 -10.69 -0.12 -11.64
N ASP A 60 -10.09 0.83 -10.92
CA ASP A 60 -8.70 0.72 -10.45
C ASP A 60 -8.51 -0.48 -9.53
N LEU A 61 -9.42 -0.69 -8.57
CA LEU A 61 -9.39 -1.86 -7.70
C LEU A 61 -9.64 -3.14 -8.50
N ASN A 62 -10.58 -3.13 -9.44
CA ASN A 62 -10.82 -4.29 -10.31
C ASN A 62 -9.58 -4.65 -11.12
N GLY A 63 -8.84 -3.66 -11.61
CA GLY A 63 -7.57 -3.84 -12.31
C GLY A 63 -6.48 -4.43 -11.40
N LEU A 64 -6.36 -3.92 -10.17
CA LEU A 64 -5.48 -4.51 -9.16
C LEU A 64 -5.83 -5.97 -8.91
N MET A 65 -7.09 -6.28 -8.66
CA MET A 65 -7.56 -7.63 -8.33
C MET A 65 -7.39 -8.60 -9.50
N SER A 66 -7.63 -8.14 -10.73
CA SER A 66 -7.34 -8.90 -11.94
C SER A 66 -5.85 -9.23 -12.06
N THR A 67 -4.98 -8.26 -11.76
CA THR A 67 -3.53 -8.48 -11.75
C THR A 67 -3.14 -9.49 -10.67
N LEU A 68 -3.60 -9.28 -9.44
CA LEU A 68 -3.25 -10.12 -8.30
C LEU A 68 -3.70 -11.57 -8.52
N THR A 69 -4.95 -11.78 -8.90
CA THR A 69 -5.50 -13.13 -9.14
C THR A 69 -4.78 -13.89 -10.26
N ARG A 70 -4.17 -13.18 -11.23
CA ARG A 70 -3.33 -13.79 -12.27
C ARG A 70 -1.89 -14.05 -11.82
N THR A 71 -1.37 -13.27 -10.88
CA THR A 71 0.01 -13.42 -10.36
C THR A 71 0.11 -14.44 -9.23
N LEU A 72 -0.99 -14.70 -8.51
CA LEU A 72 -1.01 -15.70 -7.45
C LEU A 72 -0.73 -17.10 -8.03
N PRO A 73 0.08 -17.93 -7.36
CA PRO A 73 0.47 -19.25 -7.86
C PRO A 73 -0.63 -20.30 -7.62
N LEU A 74 -1.86 -20.01 -8.04
CA LEU A 74 -3.02 -20.87 -7.88
C LEU A 74 -3.36 -21.57 -9.20
N ARG A 75 -3.57 -22.88 -9.16
CA ARG A 75 -3.81 -23.67 -10.38
C ARG A 75 -5.20 -23.49 -10.98
N ARG A 76 -6.18 -23.05 -10.18
CA ARG A 76 -7.56 -22.84 -10.61
C ARG A 76 -7.92 -21.37 -10.54
N GLN A 77 -8.83 -20.96 -11.41
CA GLN A 77 -9.31 -19.58 -11.46
C GLN A 77 -10.06 -19.23 -10.17
N SER A 78 -9.58 -18.18 -9.48
CA SER A 78 -10.24 -17.59 -8.32
C SER A 78 -11.49 -16.82 -8.75
N GLN A 79 -12.56 -16.90 -7.95
CA GLN A 79 -13.83 -16.23 -8.18
C GLN A 79 -14.19 -15.38 -6.97
N ILE A 80 -13.94 -14.08 -7.09
CA ILE A 80 -14.19 -13.09 -6.06
C ILE A 80 -15.23 -12.13 -6.60
N ASP A 81 -16.40 -12.10 -5.99
CA ASP A 81 -17.48 -11.18 -6.36
C ASP A 81 -17.32 -9.80 -5.72
N GLU A 82 -18.15 -8.87 -6.18
CA GLU A 82 -18.18 -7.49 -5.70
C GLU A 82 -18.42 -7.38 -4.19
N LYS A 83 -19.24 -8.25 -3.60
CA LYS A 83 -19.51 -8.22 -2.15
C LYS A 83 -18.26 -8.59 -1.35
N ALA A 84 -17.49 -9.57 -1.82
CA ALA A 84 -16.21 -9.93 -1.23
C ALA A 84 -15.18 -8.79 -1.37
N LEU A 85 -15.15 -8.10 -2.51
CA LEU A 85 -14.30 -6.92 -2.71
C LEU A 85 -14.66 -5.77 -1.76
N THR A 86 -15.95 -5.42 -1.66
CA THR A 86 -16.45 -4.43 -0.69
C THR A 86 -16.04 -4.79 0.74
N ARG A 87 -16.18 -6.07 1.12
CA ARG A 87 -15.77 -6.53 2.44
C ARG A 87 -14.26 -6.37 2.65
N MET A 88 -13.45 -6.73 1.65
CA MET A 88 -12.00 -6.61 1.70
C MET A 88 -11.56 -5.15 1.87
N ILE A 89 -12.15 -4.21 1.13
CA ILE A 89 -11.87 -2.77 1.30
C ILE A 89 -12.28 -2.30 2.69
N LYS A 90 -13.47 -2.68 3.16
CA LYS A 90 -13.95 -2.30 4.50
C LYS A 90 -13.05 -2.80 5.62
N VAL A 91 -12.50 -4.01 5.49
CA VAL A 91 -11.58 -4.61 6.47
C VAL A 91 -10.22 -3.90 6.43
N THR A 92 -9.66 -3.72 5.24
CA THR A 92 -8.30 -3.18 5.06
C THR A 92 -8.22 -1.67 5.14
N GLY A 93 -9.36 -0.97 5.13
CA GLY A 93 -9.42 0.47 4.90
C GLY A 93 -8.92 0.87 3.50
N GLY A 94 -8.85 -0.07 2.55
CA GLY A 94 -8.27 0.15 1.23
C GLY A 94 -6.74 0.26 1.25
N ILE A 95 -6.05 -0.17 2.31
CA ILE A 95 -4.59 -0.12 2.38
C ILE A 95 -3.99 -1.27 1.58
N THR A 96 -3.07 -0.95 0.66
CA THR A 96 -2.43 -1.93 -0.24
C THR A 96 -1.82 -3.12 0.52
N SER A 97 -1.06 -2.88 1.59
CA SER A 97 -0.45 -3.96 2.38
C SER A 97 -1.49 -4.89 3.00
N GLY A 98 -2.61 -4.35 3.48
CA GLY A 98 -3.73 -5.15 4.00
C GLY A 98 -4.34 -6.05 2.93
N ILE A 99 -4.60 -5.51 1.74
CA ILE A 99 -5.15 -6.26 0.60
C ILE A 99 -4.21 -7.42 0.21
N PHE A 100 -2.91 -7.13 0.04
CA PHE A 100 -1.91 -8.14 -0.33
C PHE A 100 -1.77 -9.22 0.74
N SER A 101 -1.76 -8.84 2.02
CA SER A 101 -1.62 -9.79 3.13
C SER A 101 -2.78 -10.77 3.17
N ILE A 102 -4.02 -10.27 3.04
CA ILE A 102 -5.22 -11.12 2.97
C ILE A 102 -5.13 -12.10 1.81
N LEU A 103 -4.85 -11.60 0.60
CA LEU A 103 -4.80 -12.45 -0.59
C LEU A 103 -3.68 -13.48 -0.53
N SER A 104 -2.53 -13.13 0.03
CA SER A 104 -1.41 -14.06 0.22
C SER A 104 -1.78 -15.19 1.18
N GLN A 105 -2.41 -14.87 2.30
CA GLN A 105 -2.85 -15.88 3.28
C GLN A 105 -3.94 -16.79 2.73
N LEU A 106 -4.89 -16.23 1.98
CA LEU A 106 -5.93 -17.02 1.31
C LEU A 106 -5.32 -17.94 0.24
N ALA A 107 -4.33 -17.47 -0.51
CA ALA A 107 -3.62 -18.28 -1.49
C ALA A 107 -2.84 -19.42 -0.82
N ILE A 108 -2.13 -19.15 0.27
CA ILE A 108 -1.44 -20.19 1.05
C ILE A 108 -2.44 -21.25 1.54
N ALA A 109 -3.54 -20.83 2.15
CA ALA A 109 -4.57 -21.75 2.63
C ALA A 109 -5.21 -22.57 1.50
N ALA A 110 -5.41 -21.97 0.33
CA ALA A 110 -5.94 -22.67 -0.85
C ALA A 110 -4.96 -23.71 -1.40
N ILE A 111 -3.65 -23.44 -1.36
CA ILE A 111 -2.60 -24.39 -1.77
C ILE A 111 -2.51 -25.53 -0.76
N GLU A 112 -2.45 -25.22 0.54
CA GLU A 112 -2.34 -26.23 1.60
C GLU A 112 -3.55 -27.16 1.66
N SER A 113 -4.75 -26.64 1.37
CA SER A 113 -5.99 -27.44 1.32
C SER A 113 -6.17 -28.20 0.00
N GLY A 114 -5.40 -27.88 -1.05
CA GLY A 114 -5.57 -28.43 -2.39
C GLY A 114 -6.77 -27.87 -3.17
N GLU A 115 -7.49 -26.88 -2.63
CA GLU A 115 -8.57 -26.18 -3.34
C GLU A 115 -8.02 -25.38 -4.53
N GLU A 116 -6.80 -24.83 -4.39
CA GLU A 116 -6.03 -24.20 -5.47
C GLU A 116 -6.76 -23.03 -6.17
N ARG A 117 -7.72 -22.39 -5.47
CA ARG A 117 -8.42 -21.14 -5.86
C ARG A 117 -8.95 -20.42 -4.62
N ILE A 118 -9.20 -19.12 -4.76
CA ILE A 118 -9.87 -18.29 -3.74
C ILE A 118 -11.31 -18.03 -4.19
N LEU A 119 -12.27 -18.15 -3.27
CA LEU A 119 -13.69 -17.93 -3.49
C LEU A 119 -14.21 -16.81 -2.59
N SER A 120 -15.30 -16.15 -2.98
CA SER A 120 -15.93 -15.08 -2.19
C SER A 120 -16.19 -15.47 -0.73
N ARG A 121 -16.59 -16.72 -0.48
CA ARG A 121 -16.84 -17.23 0.87
C ARG A 121 -15.60 -17.19 1.78
N ASP A 122 -14.40 -17.28 1.22
CA ASP A 122 -13.16 -17.29 2.00
C ASP A 122 -12.84 -15.88 2.53
N ILE A 123 -13.32 -14.84 1.83
CA ILE A 123 -13.24 -13.43 2.24
C ILE A 123 -14.45 -13.07 3.12
N LEU A 124 -15.63 -13.63 2.88
CA LEU A 124 -16.82 -13.30 3.66
C LEU A 124 -16.87 -14.01 5.01
N GLY A 125 -16.34 -15.24 5.10
CA GLY A 125 -16.45 -16.12 6.26
C GLY A 125 -15.28 -16.07 7.25
N GLY A 126 -14.32 -15.17 7.08
CA GLY A 126 -13.07 -15.21 7.84
C GLY A 126 -13.08 -14.41 9.14
N ASP A 127 -13.16 -15.08 10.30
CA ASP A 127 -12.59 -14.57 11.57
C ASP A 127 -11.08 -14.24 11.40
N ARG A 128 -10.42 -14.91 10.44
CA ARG A 128 -9.01 -14.70 10.08
C ARG A 128 -8.69 -13.31 9.53
N LEU A 129 -9.66 -12.60 8.93
CA LEU A 129 -9.44 -11.26 8.35
C LEU A 129 -9.08 -10.21 9.42
N GLN A 130 -9.50 -10.42 10.66
CA GLN A 130 -9.25 -9.49 11.77
C GLN A 130 -7.86 -9.69 12.38
N ALA A 131 -7.32 -10.93 12.35
CA ALA A 131 -6.00 -11.26 12.89
C ALA A 131 -4.84 -10.62 12.10
N VAL A 132 -5.08 -10.29 10.83
CA VAL A 132 -4.04 -9.77 9.89
C VAL A 132 -3.76 -8.28 10.08
N LEU A 133 -4.72 -7.52 10.63
CA LEU A 133 -4.61 -6.07 10.80
C LEU A 133 -3.90 -5.66 12.10
N GLY A 134 -3.36 -6.64 12.83
CA GLY A 134 -2.84 -6.50 14.20
C GLY A 134 -1.51 -5.76 14.34
N GLU A 135 -0.75 -5.54 13.28
CA GLU A 135 0.44 -4.67 13.36
C GLU A 135 0.47 -3.65 12.23
N PRO A 136 0.18 -2.36 12.53
CA PRO A 136 0.53 -1.28 11.63
C PRO A 136 2.06 -1.12 11.61
N VAL A 137 2.64 -1.16 10.42
CA VAL A 137 4.00 -0.66 10.16
C VAL A 137 4.01 0.86 10.28
#